data_AF-A0A954V1U3-F1
#
_entry.id   AF-A0A954V1U3-F1
#
_cell.length_a   1.000
_cell.length_b   1.000
_cell.length_c   1.000
_cell.angle_alpha   90.00
_cell.angle_beta   90.00
_cell.angle_gamma   90.00
#
_symmetry.space_group_name_H-M   'P 1'
#
loop_
_entity.id
_entity.type
_entity.pdbx_description
1 polymer ?
#
loop_
_entity_poly.entity_id
_entity_poly.type
_entity_poly.pdbx_seq_one_letter_code
_entity_poly.pdbx_strand_id
1 'polypeptide(L)'
;MANTHSDRLALVLPVWLLALLSACGCTGVREYVHNGFKVGPNYKRPAVPVADEWIDSQNPRVSSVPGDYREWWSVFNDPALDRLVQTAYQQNITLREAGFRVAEAQALRGIVVGNLFPQTQQITADYTRTQRSKET
;
A
#
# COMPACT_ATOMS: atom_id res chain seq x y z
N MET A 1 40.45 12.77 -43.35
CA MET A 1 40.90 12.87 -41.94
C MET A 1 39.65 12.92 -41.08
N ALA A 2 39.31 11.79 -40.44
CA ALA A 2 38.06 11.61 -39.71
C ALA A 2 38.08 12.38 -38.38
N ASN A 3 36.98 13.07 -38.07
CA ASN A 3 36.80 13.90 -36.88
C ASN A 3 36.74 13.03 -35.61
N THR A 4 37.90 12.78 -35.00
CA THR A 4 38.03 12.01 -33.75
C THR A 4 37.43 12.71 -32.52
N HIS A 5 37.05 13.98 -32.63
CA HIS A 5 36.52 14.78 -31.52
C HIS A 5 34.99 14.70 -31.37
N SER A 6 34.25 14.50 -32.47
CA SER A 6 32.79 14.31 -32.45
C SER A 6 32.40 12.91 -31.97
N ASP A 7 33.19 11.90 -32.34
CA ASP A 7 32.94 10.50 -31.97
C ASP A 7 33.17 10.24 -30.48
N ARG A 8 34.13 10.95 -29.88
CA ARG A 8 34.36 10.89 -28.44
C ARG A 8 33.17 11.44 -27.66
N LEU A 9 32.64 12.61 -28.04
CA LEU A 9 31.48 13.23 -27.39
C LEU A 9 30.20 12.40 -27.54
N ALA A 10 29.98 11.78 -28.71
CA ALA A 10 28.83 10.91 -28.98
C ALA A 10 28.80 9.65 -28.08
N LEU A 11 29.95 9.17 -27.63
CA LEU A 11 30.05 8.02 -26.72
C LEU A 11 29.98 8.40 -25.23
N VAL A 12 30.45 9.59 -24.82
CA VAL A 12 30.45 9.97 -23.39
C VAL A 12 29.12 10.58 -22.93
N LEU A 13 28.42 11.30 -23.81
CA LEU A 13 27.12 11.94 -23.49
C LEU A 13 26.05 10.98 -22.94
N PRO A 14 25.78 9.80 -23.53
CA PRO A 14 24.78 8.86 -22.99
C PRO A 14 25.22 8.26 -21.64
N VAL A 15 26.53 8.08 -21.41
CA VAL A 15 27.09 7.58 -20.15
C VAL A 15 26.89 8.60 -19.03
N TRP A 16 27.13 9.89 -19.30
CA TRP A 16 26.87 10.98 -18.35
C TRP A 16 25.38 11.20 -18.10
N LEU A 17 24.52 11.04 -19.12
CA LEU A 17 23.06 11.10 -18.97
C LEU A 17 22.52 9.96 -18.09
N LEU A 18 22.99 8.73 -18.30
CA LEU A 18 22.66 7.58 -17.45
C LEU A 18 23.17 7.75 -16.01
N ALA A 19 24.37 8.33 -15.84
CA ALA A 19 24.91 8.65 -14.52
C ALA A 19 24.10 9.73 -13.79
N LEU A 20 23.66 10.79 -14.50
CA LEU A 20 22.79 11.85 -13.95
C LEU A 20 21.40 11.35 -13.58
N LEU A 21 20.81 10.46 -14.40
CA LEU A 21 19.52 9.81 -14.12
C LEU A 21 19.59 8.88 -12.89
N SER A 22 20.74 8.24 -12.66
CA SER A 22 20.99 7.41 -11.47
C SER A 22 21.18 8.25 -10.19
N ALA A 23 21.74 9.45 -10.31
CA ALA A 23 22.04 10.32 -9.16
C ALA A 23 20.83 11.11 -8.62
N CYS A 24 19.74 11.24 -9.39
CA CYS A 24 18.58 12.04 -8.99
C CYS A 24 17.47 11.23 -8.29
N GLY A 25 17.60 9.90 -8.19
CA GLY A 25 16.64 9.04 -7.52
C GLY A 25 17.00 8.78 -6.06
N CYS A 26 16.03 8.93 -5.14
CA CYS A 26 16.20 8.59 -3.71
C CYS A 26 16.38 7.08 -3.46
N THR A 27 16.22 6.24 -4.49
CA THR A 27 16.40 4.79 -4.46
C THR A 27 17.47 4.38 -5.47
N GLY A 28 18.66 4.04 -5.01
CA GLY A 28 19.72 3.57 -5.90
C GLY A 28 19.32 2.29 -6.65
N VAL A 29 19.87 2.09 -7.86
CA VAL A 29 19.55 0.95 -8.75
C VAL A 29 19.69 -0.41 -8.03
N ARG A 30 20.69 -0.55 -7.16
CA ARG A 30 20.89 -1.75 -6.33
C ARG A 30 19.71 -2.03 -5.39
N GLU A 31 19.20 -0.99 -4.74
CA GLU A 31 18.07 -1.09 -3.80
C GLU A 31 16.77 -1.40 -4.54
N TYR A 32 16.57 -0.79 -5.71
CA TYR A 32 15.43 -1.04 -6.58
C TYR A 32 15.37 -2.50 -7.08
N VAL A 33 16.51 -3.07 -7.49
CA VAL A 33 16.61 -4.49 -7.87
C VAL A 33 16.40 -5.40 -6.66
N HIS A 34 17.01 -5.08 -5.51
CA HIS A 34 16.84 -5.84 -4.28
C HIS A 34 15.37 -5.85 -3.79
N ASN A 35 14.63 -4.76 -4.02
CA ASN A 35 13.22 -4.64 -3.64
C ASN A 35 12.26 -5.18 -4.71
N GLY A 36 12.78 -5.89 -5.72
CA GLY A 36 11.97 -6.52 -6.77
C GLY A 36 11.28 -5.50 -7.68
N PHE A 37 12.01 -4.45 -8.08
CA PHE A 37 11.50 -3.37 -8.93
C PHE A 37 10.34 -2.58 -8.30
N LYS A 38 10.23 -2.61 -6.96
CA LYS A 38 9.30 -1.77 -6.21
C LYS A 38 10.00 -0.50 -5.76
N VAL A 39 9.26 0.60 -5.74
CA VAL A 39 9.74 1.88 -5.23
C VAL A 39 9.62 1.91 -3.71
N GLY A 40 10.64 2.45 -3.05
CA GLY A 40 10.71 2.61 -1.60
C GLY A 40 11.43 1.46 -0.88
N PRO A 41 11.87 1.71 0.38
CA PRO A 41 12.53 0.71 1.20
C PRO A 41 11.53 -0.34 1.70
N ASN A 42 12.02 -1.55 1.98
CA ASN A 42 11.21 -2.56 2.67
C ASN A 42 10.80 -2.06 4.05
N TYR A 43 9.54 -2.29 4.40
CA TYR A 43 9.02 -1.96 5.73
C TYR A 43 9.86 -2.65 6.82
N LYS A 44 10.33 -1.85 7.79
CA LYS A 44 10.94 -2.33 9.03
C LYS A 44 10.11 -1.77 10.18
N ARG A 45 9.69 -2.63 11.10
CA ARG A 45 8.97 -2.20 12.30
C ARG A 45 9.86 -1.20 13.06
N PRO A 46 9.38 0.01 13.36
CA PRO A 46 10.19 0.97 14.11
C PRO A 46 10.46 0.42 15.52
N ALA A 47 11.69 0.61 16.01
CA ALA A 47 12.01 0.31 17.40
C ALA A 47 11.23 1.29 18.28
N VAL A 48 10.46 0.77 19.23
CA VAL A 48 9.73 1.58 20.20
C VAL A 48 10.50 1.50 21.52
N PRO A 49 10.91 2.64 22.11
CA PRO A 49 11.61 2.63 23.40
C PRO A 49 10.59 2.35 24.51
N VAL A 50 10.35 1.06 24.76
CA VAL A 50 9.57 0.57 25.90
C VAL A 50 10.50 -0.20 26.83
N ALA A 51 10.13 -0.30 28.10
CA ALA A 51 10.82 -1.19 29.01
C ALA A 51 10.65 -2.65 28.56
N ASP A 52 11.70 -3.46 28.75
CA ASP A 52 11.66 -4.89 28.40
C ASP A 52 10.60 -5.65 29.23
N GLU A 53 10.35 -5.19 30.45
CA GLU A 53 9.38 -5.78 31.37
C GLU A 53 8.48 -4.71 32.01
N TRP A 54 7.26 -5.12 32.34
CA TRP A 54 6.36 -4.34 33.18
C TRP A 54 6.88 -4.31 34.62
N ILE A 55 6.57 -3.23 35.36
CA ILE A 55 7.01 -3.05 36.76
C ILE A 55 6.61 -4.24 37.65
N ASP A 56 5.47 -4.87 37.38
CA ASP A 56 4.92 -6.00 38.13
C ASP A 56 5.13 -7.36 37.44
N SER A 57 6.13 -7.52 36.58
CA SER A 57 6.38 -8.76 35.82
C SER A 57 6.54 -10.00 36.71
N GLN A 58 7.05 -9.81 37.93
CA GLN A 58 7.26 -10.88 38.90
C GLN A 58 6.03 -11.19 39.75
N ASN A 59 4.93 -10.44 39.58
CA ASN A 59 3.71 -10.69 40.34
C ASN A 59 3.02 -11.97 39.82
N PRO A 60 2.83 -13.00 40.66
CA PRO A 60 2.24 -14.27 40.23
C PRO A 60 0.79 -14.16 39.74
N ARG A 61 0.12 -13.01 39.98
CA ARG A 61 -1.22 -12.71 39.43
C ARG A 61 -1.18 -12.22 37.98
N VAL A 62 -0.01 -11.82 37.48
CA VAL A 62 0.18 -11.32 36.11
C VAL A 62 0.67 -12.49 35.25
N SER A 63 -0.16 -12.89 34.29
CA SER A 63 0.22 -13.89 33.30
C SER A 63 0.85 -13.19 32.09
N SER A 64 2.04 -13.64 31.69
CA SER A 64 2.68 -13.24 30.43
C SER A 64 2.26 -14.11 29.24
N VAL A 65 1.37 -15.08 29.47
CA VAL A 65 0.84 -15.95 28.41
C VAL A 65 -0.16 -15.18 27.54
N PRO A 66 -0.04 -15.22 26.20
CA PRO A 66 -1.05 -14.64 25.32
C PRO A 66 -2.43 -15.27 25.56
N GLY A 67 -3.40 -14.47 25.97
CA GLY A 67 -4.79 -14.90 26.15
C GLY A 67 -5.65 -14.70 24.90
N ASP A 68 -6.75 -15.46 24.81
CA ASP A 68 -7.86 -15.12 23.91
C ASP A 68 -8.81 -14.16 24.64
N TYR A 69 -8.78 -12.89 24.25
CA TYR A 69 -9.55 -11.82 24.88
C TYR A 69 -10.83 -11.45 24.12
N ARG A 70 -11.30 -12.30 23.20
CA ARG A 70 -12.55 -12.06 22.44
C ARG A 70 -13.74 -11.86 23.37
N GLU A 71 -13.81 -12.64 24.45
CA GLU A 71 -14.87 -12.60 25.47
C GLU A 71 -14.30 -12.14 26.81
N TRP A 72 -13.55 -11.03 26.80
CA TRP A 72 -12.86 -10.51 27.98
C TRP A 72 -13.77 -10.29 29.20
N TRP A 73 -15.08 -10.07 28.99
CA TRP A 73 -16.05 -9.83 30.04
C TRP A 73 -16.57 -11.12 30.72
N SER A 74 -16.32 -12.30 30.14
CA SER A 74 -16.77 -13.59 30.71
C SER A 74 -16.18 -13.87 32.10
N VAL A 75 -15.00 -13.31 32.40
CA VAL A 75 -14.32 -13.46 33.70
C VAL A 75 -15.12 -12.91 34.88
N PHE A 76 -16.08 -12.00 34.62
CA PHE A 76 -16.94 -11.45 35.66
C PHE A 76 -18.08 -12.39 36.07
N ASN A 77 -18.37 -13.43 35.27
CA ASN A 77 -19.46 -14.39 35.50
C ASN A 77 -20.83 -13.72 35.74
N ASP A 78 -21.10 -12.59 35.07
CA ASP A 78 -22.36 -11.86 35.18
C ASP A 78 -23.23 -12.03 33.91
N PRO A 79 -24.33 -12.79 33.99
CA PRO A 79 -25.20 -13.03 32.83
C PRO A 79 -25.95 -11.78 32.36
N ALA A 80 -26.08 -10.74 33.20
CA ALA A 80 -26.64 -9.46 32.77
C ALA A 80 -25.62 -8.70 31.90
N LEU A 81 -24.35 -8.67 32.32
CA LEU A 81 -23.26 -8.08 31.55
C LEU A 81 -23.10 -8.76 30.19
N ASP A 82 -23.15 -10.09 30.14
CA ASP A 82 -23.06 -10.85 28.88
C ASP A 82 -24.11 -10.38 27.87
N ARG A 83 -25.37 -10.23 28.32
CA ARG A 83 -26.46 -9.77 27.45
C ARG A 83 -26.25 -8.34 26.99
N LEU A 84 -25.78 -7.45 27.87
CA LEU A 84 -25.52 -6.05 27.51
C LEU A 84 -24.41 -5.94 26.46
N VAL A 85 -23.31 -6.68 26.63
CA VAL A 85 -22.21 -6.69 25.67
C VAL A 85 -22.66 -7.27 24.33
N GLN A 86 -23.38 -8.39 24.32
CA GLN A 86 -23.94 -8.96 23.09
C GLN A 86 -24.89 -7.99 22.37
N THR A 87 -25.76 -7.32 23.12
CA THR A 87 -26.67 -6.30 22.58
C THR A 87 -25.88 -5.14 21.98
N ALA A 88 -24.83 -4.68 22.67
CA ALA A 88 -23.95 -3.63 22.16
C ALA A 88 -23.26 -4.06 20.86
N TYR A 89 -22.72 -5.27 20.75
CA TYR A 89 -22.13 -5.75 19.51
C TYR A 89 -23.11 -5.79 18.33
N GLN A 90 -24.38 -6.11 18.59
CA GLN A 90 -25.40 -6.20 17.54
C GLN A 90 -25.97 -4.83 17.13
N GLN A 91 -26.09 -3.89 18.07
CA GLN A 91 -26.83 -2.65 17.89
C GLN A 91 -25.95 -1.39 17.84
N ASN A 92 -24.64 -1.50 18.11
CA ASN A 92 -23.74 -0.35 18.11
C ASN A 92 -23.42 0.12 16.67
N ILE A 93 -23.97 1.28 16.32
CA ILE A 93 -23.81 1.90 15.00
C ILE A 93 -22.35 2.28 14.73
N THR A 94 -21.60 2.73 15.74
CA THR A 94 -20.19 3.10 15.60
C THR A 94 -19.32 1.88 15.25
N LEU A 95 -19.60 0.72 15.85
CA LEU A 95 -18.91 -0.53 15.47
C LEU A 95 -19.23 -0.94 14.03
N ARG A 96 -20.50 -0.80 13.63
CA ARG A 96 -20.92 -1.07 12.24
C ARG A 96 -20.25 -0.11 11.25
N GLU A 97 -20.15 1.17 11.58
CA GLU A 97 -19.46 2.18 10.79
C GLU A 97 -17.97 1.84 10.63
N ALA A 98 -17.28 1.48 11.71
CA ALA A 98 -15.89 1.04 11.65
C ALA A 98 -15.71 -0.17 10.73
N GLY A 99 -16.64 -1.13 10.75
CA GLY A 99 -16.66 -2.25 9.82
C GLY A 99 -16.78 -1.81 8.35
N PHE A 100 -17.65 -0.84 8.06
CA PHE A 100 -17.76 -0.28 6.70
C PHE A 100 -16.51 0.47 6.26
N ARG A 101 -15.82 1.18 7.15
CA ARG A 101 -14.53 1.84 6.82
C ARG A 101 -13.46 0.84 6.40
N VAL A 102 -13.44 -0.35 7.03
CA VAL A 102 -12.54 -1.44 6.59
C VAL A 102 -12.93 -1.96 5.21
N ALA A 103 -14.22 -2.17 4.96
CA ALA A 103 -14.72 -2.60 3.65
C ALA A 103 -14.42 -1.56 2.54
N GLU A 104 -14.58 -0.27 2.85
CA GLU A 104 -14.20 0.84 1.97
C GLU A 104 -12.71 0.81 1.64
N ALA A 105 -11.83 0.65 2.64
CA ALA A 105 -10.39 0.55 2.42
C ALA A 105 -10.02 -0.66 1.53
N GLN A 106 -10.73 -1.78 1.67
CA GLN A 106 -10.56 -2.95 0.80
C GLN A 106 -11.03 -2.68 -0.63
N ALA A 107 -12.16 -1.98 -0.81
CA ALA A 107 -12.66 -1.59 -2.12
C ALA A 107 -11.70 -0.62 -2.82
N LEU A 108 -11.18 0.39 -2.11
CA LEU A 108 -10.17 1.31 -2.61
C LEU A 108 -8.90 0.58 -3.04
N ARG A 109 -8.42 -0.38 -2.25
CA ARG A 109 -7.31 -1.26 -2.66
C ARG A 109 -7.65 -2.01 -3.95
N GLY A 110 -8.87 -2.53 -4.08
CA GLY A 110 -9.35 -3.21 -5.29
C GLY A 110 -9.32 -2.31 -6.53
N ILE A 111 -9.80 -1.07 -6.41
CA ILE A 111 -9.76 -0.07 -7.49
C ILE A 111 -8.31 0.21 -7.93
N VAL A 112 -7.42 0.45 -6.98
CA VAL A 112 -6.00 0.71 -7.27
C VAL A 112 -5.35 -0.50 -7.95
N VAL A 113 -5.65 -1.71 -7.51
CA VAL A 113 -5.18 -2.94 -8.16
C VAL A 113 -5.77 -3.09 -9.56
N GLY A 114 -7.05 -2.73 -9.74
CA GLY A 114 -7.73 -2.73 -11.03
C GLY A 114 -7.02 -1.89 -12.08
N ASN A 115 -6.42 -0.76 -11.68
CA ASN A 115 -5.65 0.12 -12.57
C ASN A 115 -4.38 -0.52 -13.15
N LEU A 116 -3.91 -1.67 -12.62
CA LEU A 116 -2.81 -2.41 -13.23
C LEU A 116 -3.22 -3.17 -14.49
N PHE A 117 -4.53 -3.38 -14.71
CA PHE A 117 -5.05 -4.10 -15.88
C PHE A 117 -5.46 -3.14 -17.00
N PRO A 118 -5.54 -3.59 -18.27
CA PRO A 118 -6.07 -2.79 -19.37
C PRO A 118 -7.49 -2.29 -19.06
N GLN A 119 -7.70 -0.98 -19.09
CA GLN A 119 -8.99 -0.34 -18.78
C GLN A 119 -9.96 -0.33 -19.97
N THR A 120 -9.46 -0.64 -21.17
CA THR A 120 -10.24 -0.58 -22.40
C THR A 120 -10.90 -1.93 -22.66
N GLN A 121 -12.18 -2.03 -22.31
CA GLN A 121 -13.10 -3.04 -22.84
C GLN A 121 -14.09 -2.32 -23.77
N GLN A 122 -13.57 -1.68 -24.81
CA GLN A 122 -14.38 -0.93 -25.76
C GLN A 122 -14.43 -1.69 -27.08
N ILE A 123 -15.64 -1.86 -27.61
CA ILE A 123 -15.87 -2.18 -29.01
C ILE A 123 -16.29 -0.87 -29.66
N THR A 124 -15.36 -0.22 -30.35
CA THR A 124 -15.61 1.02 -31.09
C THR A 124 -15.90 0.69 -32.56
N ALA A 125 -16.97 1.28 -33.10
CA ALA A 125 -17.35 1.18 -34.49
C ALA A 125 -17.68 2.57 -35.02
N ASP A 126 -16.84 3.10 -35.91
CA ASP A 126 -16.97 4.45 -36.45
C ASP A 126 -16.98 4.41 -37.99
N TYR A 127 -17.83 5.24 -38.60
CA TYR A 127 -17.87 5.45 -40.04
C TYR A 127 -17.82 6.94 -40.35
N THR A 128 -16.76 7.38 -41.03
CA THR A 128 -16.58 8.78 -41.45
C THR A 128 -16.52 8.87 -42.97
N ARG A 129 -17.34 9.74 -43.56
CA ARG A 129 -17.31 10.05 -45.00
C ARG A 129 -17.15 11.55 -45.21
N THR A 130 -15.98 11.95 -45.68
CA THR A 130 -15.69 13.32 -46.10
C THR A 130 -15.69 13.41 -47.63
N GLN A 131 -16.45 14.36 -48.18
CA GLN A 131 -16.39 14.72 -49.60
C GLN A 131 -15.91 16.15 -49.76
N ARG A 132 -14.98 16.38 -50.69
CA ARG A 132 -14.57 17.72 -51.08
C ARG A 132 -15.60 18.24 -52.09
N SER A 133 -16.25 19.35 -51.75
CA SER A 133 -17.16 20.05 -52.67
C SER A 133 -16.38 20.43 -53.92
N LYS A 134 -16.85 20.03 -55.09
CA LYS A 134 -16.40 20.61 -56.35
C LYS A 134 -17.22 21.88 -56.53
N GLU A 135 -16.66 23.02 -56.12
CA GLU A 135 -17.19 24.30 -56.56
C GLU A 135 -16.99 24.43 -58.07
N THR A 136 -18.03 25.00 -58.69
CA THR A 136 -18.31 25.26 -60.11
C THR A 136 -17.22 26.04 -60.83
#